data_AF-A0A960G986-F1
#
_entry.id   AF-A0A960G986-F1
#
_cell.length_a   1.000
_cell.length_b   1.000
_cell.length_c   1.000
_cell.angle_alpha   90.00
_cell.angle_beta   90.00
_cell.angle_gamma   90.00
#
_symmetry.space_group_name_H-M   'P 1'
#
loop_
_entity.id
_entity.type
_entity.pdbx_description
1 polymer ?
#
loop_
_entity_poly.entity_id
_entity_poly.type
_entity_poly.pdbx_seq_one_letter_code
_entity_poly.pdbx_strand_id
1 'polypeptide(L)'
;MAHERAGQVALPEDLIDVDALIGAYYDLVPDPDNPDQQVVFGTSGHRGSSLDAAFNDAHIAATTQAIVEYRAGQGITGPLYIGKDTHALSGPAWRTAIEVLHAQGVSIRAERDEDFTPTPSVSRAIIVYNRDNAGPRADGIVVTPSH
;
A
#
# COMPACT_ATOMS: atom_id res chain seq x y z
N MET A 1 18.85 -24.96 8.40
CA MET A 1 18.70 -25.98 7.33
C MET A 1 17.50 -25.58 6.49
N ALA A 2 17.51 -25.85 5.19
CA ALA A 2 16.34 -25.61 4.36
C ALA A 2 15.18 -26.50 4.81
N HIS A 3 13.95 -26.00 4.69
CA HIS A 3 12.73 -26.78 4.96
C HIS A 3 12.67 -28.00 4.05
N GLU A 4 12.18 -29.14 4.54
CA GLU A 4 12.19 -30.41 3.80
C GLU A 4 11.45 -30.34 2.45
N ARG A 5 10.45 -29.46 2.35
CA ARG A 5 9.66 -29.21 1.12
C ARG A 5 10.13 -28.00 0.29
N ALA A 6 11.33 -27.45 0.54
CA ALA A 6 11.85 -26.32 -0.24
C ALA A 6 11.97 -26.67 -1.74
N GLY A 7 11.46 -25.80 -2.61
CA GLY A 7 11.46 -26.00 -4.07
C GLY A 7 10.37 -26.95 -4.59
N GLN A 8 9.50 -27.44 -3.72
CA GLN A 8 8.33 -28.25 -4.10
C GLN A 8 7.10 -27.36 -4.30
N VAL A 9 6.09 -27.91 -4.99
CA VAL A 9 4.80 -27.22 -5.21
C VAL A 9 4.05 -27.12 -3.87
N ALA A 10 3.39 -25.98 -3.64
CA ALA A 10 2.54 -25.76 -2.47
C ALA A 10 1.38 -26.78 -2.43
N LEU A 11 1.06 -27.24 -1.22
CA LEU A 11 -0.08 -28.11 -0.95
C LEU A 11 -1.29 -27.27 -0.54
N PRO A 12 -2.52 -27.81 -0.62
CA PRO A 12 -3.72 -27.09 -0.17
C PRO A 12 -3.62 -26.56 1.26
N GLU A 13 -2.98 -27.29 2.17
CA GLU A 13 -2.75 -26.87 3.57
C GLU A 13 -1.73 -25.73 3.75
N ASP A 14 -0.96 -25.39 2.71
CA ASP A 14 -0.05 -24.24 2.72
C ASP A 14 -0.77 -22.93 2.34
N LEU A 15 -1.96 -23.02 1.77
CA LEU A 15 -2.70 -21.88 1.23
C LEU A 15 -3.46 -21.13 2.32
N ILE A 16 -3.48 -19.81 2.22
CA ILE A 16 -4.27 -18.95 3.09
C ILE A 16 -5.76 -18.97 2.72
N ASP A 17 -6.61 -18.64 3.69
CA ASP A 17 -7.99 -18.24 3.43
C ASP A 17 -8.03 -16.76 3.06
N VAL A 18 -8.26 -16.48 1.77
CA VAL A 18 -8.26 -15.12 1.22
C VAL A 18 -9.45 -14.30 1.74
N ASP A 19 -10.62 -14.91 1.90
CA ASP A 19 -11.82 -14.22 2.36
C ASP A 19 -11.68 -13.85 3.84
N ALA A 20 -11.13 -14.75 4.66
CA ALA A 20 -10.81 -14.46 6.06
C ALA A 20 -9.78 -13.33 6.19
N LEU A 21 -8.74 -13.33 5.34
CA LEU A 21 -7.73 -12.28 5.31
C LEU A 21 -8.32 -10.91 4.95
N ILE A 22 -9.16 -10.85 3.91
CA ILE A 22 -9.83 -9.61 3.51
C ILE A 22 -10.88 -9.17 4.54
N GLY A 23 -11.63 -10.09 5.13
CA GLY A 23 -12.57 -9.79 6.21
C GLY A 23 -11.87 -9.16 7.41
N ALA A 24 -10.78 -9.77 7.87
CA ALA A 24 -9.98 -9.24 8.98
C ALA A 24 -9.44 -7.82 8.72
N TYR A 25 -9.15 -7.45 7.46
CA TYR A 25 -8.66 -6.11 7.12
C TYR A 25 -9.65 -5.01 7.51
N TYR A 26 -10.95 -5.27 7.37
CA TYR A 26 -12.03 -4.34 7.69
C TYR A 26 -12.59 -4.54 9.10
N ASP A 27 -12.67 -5.79 9.57
CA ASP A 27 -13.34 -6.13 10.83
C ASP A 27 -12.46 -5.92 12.06
N LEU A 28 -11.14 -6.09 11.92
CA LEU A 28 -10.20 -5.93 13.04
C LEU A 28 -9.66 -4.50 13.12
N VAL A 29 -9.68 -3.95 14.33
CA VAL A 29 -9.14 -2.63 14.65
C VAL A 29 -7.85 -2.82 15.44
N PRO A 30 -6.71 -2.23 15.01
CA PRO A 30 -5.46 -2.31 15.76
C PRO A 30 -5.58 -1.62 17.12
N ASP A 31 -4.97 -2.24 18.13
CA ASP A 31 -4.76 -1.69 19.46
C ASP A 31 -3.52 -0.79 19.44
N PRO A 32 -3.66 0.54 19.60
CA PRO A 32 -2.53 1.46 19.57
C PRO A 32 -1.57 1.28 20.76
N ASP A 33 -2.00 0.64 21.85
CA ASP A 33 -1.15 0.36 23.00
C ASP A 33 -0.32 -0.93 22.81
N ASN A 34 -0.63 -1.74 21.79
CA ASN A 34 0.13 -2.92 21.42
C ASN A 34 1.20 -2.58 20.37
N PRO A 35 2.51 -2.62 20.70
CA PRO A 35 3.59 -2.30 19.75
C PRO A 35 3.59 -3.15 18.47
N ASP A 36 3.11 -4.40 18.54
CA ASP A 36 3.07 -5.31 17.38
C ASP A 36 1.98 -4.92 16.37
N GLN A 37 1.02 -4.08 16.76
CA GLN A 37 -0.07 -3.56 15.92
C GLN A 37 0.13 -2.09 15.55
N GLN A 38 1.29 -1.51 15.86
CA GLN A 38 1.59 -0.13 15.49
C GLN A 38 2.14 -0.04 14.05
N VAL A 39 1.94 1.13 13.45
CA VAL A 39 2.59 1.45 12.18
C VAL A 39 4.11 1.49 12.36
N VAL A 40 4.80 0.58 11.68
CA VAL A 40 6.26 0.62 11.49
C VAL A 40 6.57 0.98 10.04
N PHE A 41 6.83 2.26 9.78
CA PHE A 41 7.09 2.76 8.41
C PHE A 41 8.59 2.96 8.15
N GLY A 42 9.25 1.93 7.61
CA GLY A 42 10.69 1.89 7.39
C GLY A 42 11.12 2.22 5.96
N THR A 43 12.32 1.77 5.58
CA THR A 43 12.89 1.96 4.23
C THR A 43 12.04 1.37 3.10
N SER A 44 11.21 0.37 3.41
CA SER A 44 10.30 -0.30 2.48
C SER A 44 8.82 -0.09 2.86
N GLY A 45 8.52 1.00 3.56
CA GLY A 45 7.17 1.30 4.04
C GLY A 45 6.77 0.47 5.26
N HIS A 46 5.46 0.33 5.46
CA HIS A 46 4.84 -0.49 6.50
C HIS A 46 4.32 -1.80 5.91
N ARG A 47 4.46 -2.88 6.67
CA ARG A 47 4.06 -4.24 6.31
C ARG A 47 3.50 -4.95 7.54
N GLY A 48 2.58 -5.87 7.31
CA GLY A 48 1.95 -6.70 8.33
C GLY A 48 0.89 -7.61 7.69
N SER A 49 0.09 -8.26 8.52
CA SER A 49 -1.08 -9.01 8.09
C SER A 49 -2.32 -8.41 8.75
N SER A 50 -3.49 -8.59 8.13
CA SER A 50 -4.73 -8.22 8.78
C SER A 50 -5.12 -9.20 9.88
N LEU A 51 -4.67 -10.46 9.80
CA LEU A 51 -5.02 -11.54 10.75
C LEU A 51 -4.47 -11.34 12.16
N ASP A 52 -3.34 -10.63 12.29
CA ASP A 52 -2.72 -10.25 13.56
C ASP A 52 -2.94 -8.76 13.90
N ALA A 53 -3.85 -8.10 13.16
CA ALA A 53 -4.18 -6.69 13.27
C ALA A 53 -2.97 -5.76 13.09
N ALA A 54 -2.02 -6.12 12.21
CA ALA A 54 -0.84 -5.32 11.89
C ALA A 54 -0.85 -4.72 10.47
N PHE A 55 -1.94 -4.91 9.70
CA PHE A 55 -2.18 -4.31 8.39
C PHE A 55 -3.69 -4.31 8.09
N ASN A 56 -4.36 -3.24 8.48
CA ASN A 56 -5.83 -3.09 8.47
C ASN A 56 -6.19 -1.69 7.98
N ASP A 57 -7.48 -1.45 7.74
CA ASP A 57 -8.00 -0.20 7.20
C ASP A 57 -7.46 1.05 7.94
N ALA A 58 -7.46 1.02 9.27
CA ALA A 58 -6.95 2.11 10.11
C ALA A 58 -5.46 2.44 9.88
N HIS A 59 -4.61 1.42 9.62
CA HIS A 59 -3.19 1.64 9.33
C HIS A 59 -3.02 2.39 8.01
N ILE A 60 -3.78 1.99 7.00
CA ILE A 60 -3.69 2.57 5.65
C ILE A 60 -4.27 3.98 5.64
N ALA A 61 -5.39 4.20 6.32
CA ALA A 61 -5.95 5.53 6.48
C ALA A 61 -4.97 6.48 7.17
N ALA A 62 -4.38 6.07 8.30
CA ALA A 62 -3.44 6.88 9.07
C ALA A 62 -2.14 7.17 8.29
N THR A 63 -1.55 6.16 7.66
CA THR A 63 -0.31 6.34 6.88
C THR A 63 -0.54 7.19 5.64
N THR A 64 -1.69 7.03 4.96
CA THR A 64 -2.03 7.85 3.79
C THR A 64 -2.26 9.30 4.20
N GLN A 65 -2.95 9.56 5.31
CA GLN A 65 -3.14 10.91 5.84
C GLN A 65 -1.79 11.56 6.18
N ALA A 66 -0.88 10.83 6.83
CA ALA A 66 0.47 11.32 7.12
C ALA A 66 1.25 11.64 5.83
N ILE A 67 1.10 10.84 4.76
CA ILE A 67 1.71 11.13 3.45
C ILE A 67 1.14 12.42 2.85
N VAL A 68 -0.18 12.64 2.93
CA VAL A 68 -0.83 13.89 2.47
C VAL A 68 -0.25 15.12 3.18
N GLU A 69 -0.12 15.06 4.49
CA GLU A 69 0.42 16.16 5.28
C GLU A 69 1.90 16.39 4.97
N TYR A 70 2.69 15.32 4.88
CA TYR A 70 4.10 15.40 4.57
C TYR A 70 4.34 16.01 3.19
N ARG A 71 3.67 15.51 2.14
CA ARG A 71 3.83 16.03 0.78
C ARG A 71 3.43 17.50 0.68
N ALA A 72 2.38 17.93 1.38
CA ALA A 72 1.98 19.32 1.46
C ALA A 72 3.06 20.18 2.14
N GLY A 73 3.63 19.71 3.25
CA GLY A 73 4.75 20.37 3.94
C GLY A 73 6.02 20.46 3.09
N GLN A 74 6.22 19.54 2.15
CA GLN A 74 7.30 19.59 1.15
C GLN A 74 6.96 20.44 -0.09
N GLY A 75 5.77 21.05 -0.15
CA GLY A 75 5.32 21.83 -1.31
C GLY A 75 5.02 20.99 -2.56
N ILE A 76 4.84 19.67 -2.41
CA ILE A 76 4.52 18.77 -3.52
C ILE A 76 3.00 18.85 -3.78
N THR A 77 2.65 19.58 -4.84
CA THR A 77 1.25 19.90 -5.20
C THR A 77 0.80 19.30 -6.53
N GLY A 78 1.68 18.54 -7.21
CA GLY A 78 1.32 17.82 -8.44
C GLY A 78 0.58 16.50 -8.15
N PRO A 79 0.40 15.66 -9.18
CA PRO A 79 -0.34 14.41 -9.03
C PRO A 79 0.45 13.36 -8.24
N LEU A 80 -0.27 12.50 -7.53
CA LEU A 80 0.27 11.32 -6.87
C LEU A 80 -0.04 10.08 -7.71
N TYR A 81 1.00 9.36 -8.12
CA TYR A 81 0.88 8.07 -8.79
C TYR A 81 0.74 6.95 -7.77
N ILE A 82 -0.32 6.16 -7.84
CA ILE A 82 -0.52 5.02 -6.93
C ILE A 82 -0.67 3.72 -7.71
N GLY A 83 0.12 2.71 -7.31
CA GLY A 83 0.11 1.37 -7.90
C GLY A 83 -0.03 0.29 -6.84
N LYS A 84 -0.61 -0.85 -7.21
CA LYS A 84 -0.72 -2.04 -6.36
C LYS A 84 -0.16 -3.29 -7.03
N ASP A 85 0.31 -4.24 -6.23
CA ASP A 85 0.66 -5.59 -6.68
C ASP A 85 -0.52 -6.58 -6.51
N THR A 86 -0.22 -7.88 -6.66
CA THR A 86 -1.18 -8.98 -6.66
C THR A 86 -1.48 -9.57 -5.28
N HIS A 87 -0.96 -9.02 -4.18
CA HIS A 87 -1.30 -9.52 -2.84
C HIS A 87 -2.77 -9.23 -2.52
N ALA A 88 -3.43 -10.16 -1.82
CA ALA A 88 -4.85 -10.04 -1.49
C ALA A 88 -5.18 -8.74 -0.72
N LEU A 89 -4.30 -8.31 0.19
CA LEU A 89 -4.47 -7.07 0.96
C LEU A 89 -4.16 -5.80 0.17
N SER A 90 -3.52 -5.90 -1.00
CA SER A 90 -3.16 -4.73 -1.81
C SER A 90 -4.39 -4.07 -2.44
N GLY A 91 -5.43 -4.83 -2.79
CA GLY A 91 -6.70 -4.28 -3.29
C GLY A 91 -7.43 -3.43 -2.24
N PRO A 92 -7.75 -3.97 -1.05
CA PRO A 92 -8.30 -3.21 0.07
C PRO A 92 -7.47 -1.97 0.43
N ALA A 93 -6.16 -2.12 0.62
CA ALA A 93 -5.29 -0.99 0.97
C ALA A 93 -5.22 0.10 -0.10
N TRP A 94 -5.20 -0.28 -1.38
CA TRP A 94 -5.24 0.69 -2.47
C TRP A 94 -6.54 1.51 -2.47
N ARG A 95 -7.69 0.88 -2.19
CA ARG A 95 -8.99 1.57 -2.09
C ARG A 95 -9.00 2.57 -0.95
N THR A 96 -8.62 2.14 0.26
CA THR A 96 -8.54 3.02 1.44
C THR A 96 -7.61 4.21 1.19
N ALA A 97 -6.44 3.98 0.59
CA ALA A 97 -5.51 5.05 0.26
C ALA A 97 -6.13 6.05 -0.73
N ILE A 98 -6.82 5.59 -1.77
CA ILE A 98 -7.49 6.48 -2.72
C ILE A 98 -8.61 7.29 -2.08
N GLU A 99 -9.40 6.69 -1.20
CA GLU A 99 -10.47 7.40 -0.48
C GLU A 99 -9.91 8.57 0.35
N VAL A 100 -8.84 8.33 1.11
CA VAL A 100 -8.16 9.38 1.89
C VAL A 100 -7.55 10.45 0.98
N LEU A 101 -6.83 10.05 -0.07
CA LEU A 101 -6.23 10.98 -1.03
C LEU A 101 -7.29 11.86 -1.71
N HIS A 102 -8.41 11.26 -2.12
CA HIS A 102 -9.50 11.97 -2.78
C HIS A 102 -10.20 12.94 -1.82
N ALA A 103 -10.45 12.51 -0.57
CA ALA A 103 -11.01 13.36 0.48
C ALA A 103 -10.14 14.60 0.76
N GLN A 104 -8.82 14.47 0.59
CA GLN A 104 -7.85 15.56 0.76
C GLN A 104 -7.61 16.38 -0.52
N GLY A 105 -8.37 16.13 -1.59
CA GLY A 105 -8.26 16.87 -2.85
C GLY A 105 -6.95 16.63 -3.62
N VAL A 106 -6.23 15.54 -3.33
CA VAL A 106 -5.03 15.16 -4.07
C VAL A 106 -5.42 14.69 -5.47
N SER A 107 -4.71 15.16 -6.50
CA SER A 107 -4.89 14.63 -7.86
C SER A 107 -4.23 13.26 -7.97
N ILE A 108 -5.02 12.21 -8.15
CA ILE A 108 -4.54 10.82 -8.17
C ILE A 108 -4.38 10.35 -9.62
N ARG A 109 -3.32 9.57 -9.88
CA ARG A 109 -3.12 8.80 -11.12
C ARG A 109 -2.94 7.34 -10.75
N ALA A 110 -3.88 6.50 -11.13
CA ALA A 110 -3.82 5.07 -10.92
C ALA A 110 -4.16 4.34 -12.22
N GLU A 111 -3.74 3.07 -12.31
CA GLU A 111 -4.26 2.17 -13.34
C GLU A 111 -5.73 1.84 -13.05
N ARG A 112 -6.42 1.16 -13.97
CA ARG A 112 -7.78 0.66 -13.71
C ARG A 112 -7.82 -0.26 -12.48
N ASP A 113 -8.97 -0.28 -11.81
CA ASP A 113 -9.15 -0.88 -10.46
C ASP A 113 -8.64 -2.33 -10.36
N GLU A 114 -8.92 -3.16 -11.36
CA GLU A 114 -8.52 -4.58 -11.38
C GLU A 114 -7.09 -4.84 -11.88
N ASP A 115 -6.40 -3.81 -12.37
CA ASP A 115 -5.07 -3.94 -12.95
C ASP A 115 -3.96 -3.74 -11.89
N PHE A 116 -2.73 -4.11 -12.23
CA PHE A 116 -1.56 -4.09 -11.34
C PHE A 116 -0.47 -3.18 -11.89
N THR A 117 0.33 -2.58 -11.01
CA THR A 117 1.41 -1.68 -11.40
C THR A 117 2.71 -2.03 -10.69
N PRO A 118 3.74 -2.50 -11.42
CA PRO A 118 5.06 -2.74 -10.84
C PRO A 118 5.66 -1.48 -10.23
N THR A 119 6.39 -1.62 -9.11
CA THR A 119 7.20 -0.54 -8.50
C THR A 119 8.01 0.29 -9.51
N PRO A 120 8.76 -0.31 -10.47
CA PRO A 120 9.51 0.50 -11.45
C PRO A 120 8.62 1.30 -12.40
N SER A 121 7.37 0.88 -12.63
CA SER A 121 6.42 1.63 -13.49
C SER A 121 5.96 2.91 -12.81
N VAL A 122 5.67 2.87 -11.50
CA VAL A 122 5.36 4.08 -10.70
C VAL A 122 6.56 5.03 -10.70
N SER A 123 7.76 4.51 -10.42
CA SER A 123 9.00 5.30 -10.45
C SER A 123 9.23 5.98 -11.81
N ARG A 124 9.09 5.21 -12.90
CA ARG A 124 9.23 5.74 -14.25
C ARG A 124 8.19 6.82 -14.56
N ALA A 125 6.93 6.63 -14.16
CA ALA A 125 5.86 7.61 -14.38
C ALA A 125 6.17 8.94 -13.69
N ILE A 126 6.62 8.89 -12.43
CA ILE A 126 7.05 10.07 -11.67
C ILE A 126 8.21 10.78 -12.37
N ILE A 127 9.26 10.05 -12.76
CA ILE A 127 10.44 10.64 -13.42
C ILE A 127 10.05 11.31 -14.74
N VAL A 128 9.26 10.65 -15.57
CA VAL A 128 8.81 11.18 -16.86
C VAL A 128 7.94 12.42 -16.66
N TYR A 129 6.96 12.38 -15.75
CA TYR A 129 6.12 13.53 -15.45
C TYR A 129 6.95 14.72 -15.00
N ASN A 130 7.86 14.51 -14.06
CA ASN A 130 8.68 15.55 -13.46
C ASN A 130 9.77 16.13 -14.38
N ARG A 131 10.17 15.38 -15.42
CA ARG A 131 11.07 15.86 -16.47
C ARG A 131 10.33 16.70 -17.50
N ASP A 132 9.14 16.25 -17.90
CA ASP A 132 8.41 16.81 -19.04
C ASP A 132 7.45 17.94 -18.64
N ASN A 133 7.22 18.16 -17.34
CA ASN A 133 6.37 19.23 -16.81
C ASN A 133 7.17 20.17 -15.90
N ALA A 134 7.17 21.47 -16.22
CA ALA A 134 7.77 22.53 -15.39
C ALA A 134 6.87 22.99 -14.23
N GLY A 135 5.68 22.40 -14.09
CA GLY A 135 4.70 22.73 -13.05
C GLY A 135 4.94 21.99 -11.73
N PRO A 136 3.89 21.87 -10.90
CA PRO A 136 3.93 21.13 -9.65
C PRO A 136 4.45 19.70 -9.81
N ARG A 137 5.37 19.29 -8.93
CA ARG A 137 6.02 17.98 -8.95
C ARG A 137 5.07 16.84 -8.59
N ALA A 138 5.23 15.70 -9.24
CA ALA A 138 4.57 14.44 -8.90
C ALA A 138 5.40 13.59 -7.92
N ASP A 139 4.69 12.76 -7.17
CA ASP A 139 5.17 11.75 -6.24
C ASP A 139 4.37 10.44 -6.40
N GLY A 140 4.55 9.46 -5.50
CA GLY A 140 3.77 8.23 -5.59
C GLY A 140 3.86 7.27 -4.40
N ILE A 141 2.91 6.32 -4.40
CA ILE A 141 2.74 5.25 -3.43
C ILE A 141 2.74 3.92 -4.17
N VAL A 142 3.36 2.89 -3.58
CA VAL A 142 3.28 1.51 -4.08
C VAL A 142 2.75 0.62 -2.95
N VAL A 143 1.65 -0.06 -3.21
CA VAL A 143 1.01 -1.01 -2.30
C VAL A 143 1.52 -2.42 -2.61
N THR A 144 2.56 -2.85 -1.90
CA THR A 144 3.19 -4.16 -2.05
C THR A 144 4.05 -4.53 -0.84
N PRO A 145 3.96 -5.77 -0.32
CA PRO A 145 4.93 -6.31 0.63
C PRO A 145 6.20 -6.89 -0.04
N SER A 146 6.34 -6.76 -1.37
CA SER A 146 7.38 -7.32 -2.23
C SER A 146 7.18 -8.78 -2.69
N HIS A 147 7.60 -9.77 -1.91
CA HIS A 147 7.71 -11.17 -2.32
C HIS A 147 6.88 -12.09 -1.44
#